data_AF-A0A3P8XY15-F1
#
_entry.id   AF-A0A3P8XY15-F1
#
_cell.length_a   1.000
_cell.length_b   1.000
_cell.length_c   1.000
_cell.angle_alpha   90.00
_cell.angle_beta   90.00
_cell.angle_gamma   90.00
#
_symmetry.space_group_name_H-M   'P 1'
#
loop_
_entity.id
_entity.type
_entity.pdbx_description
1 polymer ?
#
loop_
_entity_poly.entity_id
_entity_poly.type
_entity_poly.pdbx_seq_one_letter_code
_entity_poly.pdbx_strand_id
1 'polypeptide(L)'
;MGNKKSTPPPPKEFDQEWRKTDWSKQKRNAMVDELKNLNLDDPEVGLLRCLLIGPVGAGKSSFIDSVNNIFQGRITQSALVASISQKSFTKKYKTHYIKNGANRLPIAFNDIMGLENEDECGIHPDDIINALKGHLKEGYMFNPSAAITTEDLKYNSNPSLSDQVHCLVNVMPADKIQLMSEKVLTKMKMIRGIASELGIPQVVVMTMTDKACPLVNNDLKKIYTSMEIKKKMQMCSNELGVPVNCILPVKNYHEEGGLDNDVDILILNAFSQIVHHSNDYIWDCRQNPRPSRPS
;
A
#
# COMPACT_ATOMS: atom_id res chain seq x y z
N MET A 1 3.04 -52.80 1.17
CA MET A 1 3.88 -51.88 1.98
C MET A 1 3.43 -50.46 1.66
N GLY A 2 2.78 -49.79 2.62
CA GLY A 2 2.22 -48.46 2.40
C GLY A 2 3.31 -47.41 2.28
N ASN A 3 3.28 -46.62 1.21
CA ASN A 3 4.09 -45.41 1.05
C ASN A 3 3.79 -44.45 2.21
N LYS A 4 4.67 -44.39 3.21
CA LYS A 4 4.70 -43.30 4.18
C LYS A 4 5.00 -42.03 3.39
N LYS A 5 3.98 -41.19 3.17
CA LYS A 5 4.18 -39.80 2.77
C LYS A 5 5.08 -39.16 3.83
N SER A 6 6.28 -38.76 3.44
CA SER A 6 7.18 -38.01 4.30
C SER A 6 6.46 -36.74 4.73
N THR A 7 6.32 -36.55 6.04
CA THR A 7 5.88 -35.27 6.60
C THR A 7 6.89 -34.20 6.18
N PRO A 8 6.43 -33.04 5.67
CA PRO A 8 7.34 -31.95 5.34
C PRO A 8 8.11 -31.52 6.60
N PRO A 9 9.38 -31.13 6.47
CA PRO A 9 10.16 -30.65 7.61
C PRO A 9 9.44 -29.46 8.26
N PRO A 10 9.52 -29.32 9.60
CA PRO A 10 8.85 -28.24 10.30
C PRO A 10 9.29 -26.86 9.77
N PRO A 11 8.39 -25.86 9.75
CA PRO A 11 8.74 -24.51 9.34
C PRO A 11 9.94 -23.99 10.14
N LYS A 12 10.90 -23.35 9.45
CA LYS A 12 12.08 -22.80 10.11
C LYS A 12 11.76 -21.42 10.71
N GLU A 13 12.08 -21.26 11.99
CA GLU A 13 11.90 -20.03 12.76
C GLU A 13 13.24 -19.55 13.33
N PHE A 14 13.39 -18.24 13.51
CA PHE A 14 14.44 -17.69 14.37
C PHE A 14 14.04 -17.79 15.84
N ASP A 15 15.03 -17.94 16.73
CA ASP A 15 14.81 -17.99 18.17
C ASP A 15 14.26 -16.68 18.75
N GLN A 16 14.55 -15.55 18.09
CA GLN A 16 14.08 -14.22 18.47
C GLN A 16 13.47 -13.51 17.28
N GLU A 17 12.48 -12.66 17.56
CA GLU A 17 11.88 -11.81 16.55
C GLU A 17 12.90 -10.78 16.02
N TRP A 18 12.99 -10.60 14.70
CA TRP A 18 13.91 -9.61 14.11
C TRP A 18 13.32 -8.20 14.06
N ARG A 19 12.02 -8.04 14.35
CA ARG A 19 11.37 -6.77 14.66
C ARG A 19 10.44 -6.97 15.83
N LYS A 20 10.66 -6.18 16.88
CA LYS A 20 9.81 -6.21 18.06
C LYS A 20 8.40 -5.73 17.72
N THR A 21 7.40 -6.52 18.08
CA THR A 21 6.00 -6.14 17.94
C THR A 21 5.28 -6.31 19.26
N ASP A 22 4.74 -5.20 19.77
CA ASP A 22 3.84 -5.24 20.92
C ASP A 22 2.43 -5.58 20.43
N TRP A 23 2.01 -6.80 20.73
CA TRP A 23 0.71 -7.36 20.35
C TRP A 23 -0.43 -6.97 21.32
N SER A 24 -0.19 -6.07 22.27
CA SER A 24 -1.18 -5.69 23.28
C SER A 24 -2.31 -4.85 22.69
N LYS A 25 -3.52 -5.04 23.23
CA LYS A 25 -4.69 -4.21 22.89
C LYS A 25 -4.46 -2.73 23.25
N GLN A 26 -3.67 -2.47 24.28
CA GLN A 26 -3.24 -1.14 24.68
C GLN A 26 -2.45 -0.46 23.57
N LYS A 27 -1.43 -1.14 23.00
CA LYS A 27 -0.66 -0.61 21.88
C LYS A 27 -1.53 -0.40 20.64
N ARG A 28 -2.39 -1.37 20.33
CA ARG A 28 -3.37 -1.28 19.23
C ARG A 28 -4.24 -0.02 19.37
N ASN A 29 -4.84 0.19 20.54
CA ASN A 29 -5.69 1.35 20.79
C ASN A 29 -4.91 2.67 20.76
N ALA A 30 -3.70 2.70 21.32
CA ALA A 30 -2.84 3.88 21.29
C ALA A 30 -2.52 4.32 19.84
N MET A 31 -2.24 3.39 18.92
CA MET A 31 -2.04 3.72 17.50
C MET A 31 -3.31 4.27 16.85
N VAL A 32 -4.47 3.68 17.15
CA VAL A 32 -5.76 4.21 16.64
C VAL A 32 -6.00 5.62 17.15
N ASP A 33 -5.75 5.88 18.43
CA ASP A 33 -5.96 7.19 19.04
C ASP A 33 -4.97 8.23 18.50
N GLU A 34 -3.70 7.87 18.30
CA GLU A 34 -2.69 8.72 17.65
C GLU A 34 -3.15 9.12 16.24
N LEU A 35 -3.55 8.14 15.42
CA LEU A 35 -3.98 8.36 14.04
C LEU A 35 -5.29 9.16 13.95
N LYS A 36 -6.22 8.98 14.89
CA LYS A 36 -7.45 9.77 14.97
C LYS A 36 -7.21 11.24 15.32
N ASN A 37 -6.17 11.51 16.09
CA ASN A 37 -5.76 12.84 16.53
C ASN A 37 -4.58 13.39 15.72
N LEU A 38 -4.34 12.83 14.53
CA LEU A 38 -3.28 13.26 13.62
C LEU A 38 -3.42 14.74 13.29
N ASN A 39 -2.38 15.51 13.62
CA ASN A 39 -2.20 16.88 13.16
C ASN A 39 -1.14 16.87 12.07
N LEU A 40 -1.42 17.54 10.96
CA LEU A 40 -0.47 17.68 9.87
C LEU A 40 0.60 18.71 10.22
N ASP A 41 1.85 18.41 9.87
CA ASP A 41 2.98 19.32 10.08
C ASP A 41 2.90 20.57 9.20
N ASP A 42 2.19 20.46 8.08
CA ASP A 42 1.71 21.58 7.28
C ASP A 42 0.17 21.59 7.22
N PRO A 43 -0.49 22.42 8.05
CA PRO A 43 -1.94 22.56 8.04
C PRO A 43 -2.53 23.06 6.72
N GLU A 44 -1.75 23.77 5.89
CA GLU A 44 -2.23 24.29 4.59
C GLU A 44 -2.44 23.18 3.56
N VAL A 45 -1.72 22.06 3.70
CA VAL A 45 -1.91 20.87 2.85
C VAL A 45 -3.29 20.27 3.07
N GLY A 46 -3.79 20.24 4.32
CA GLY A 46 -5.13 19.79 4.70
C GLY A 46 -5.46 18.30 4.45
N LEU A 47 -4.73 17.60 3.56
CA LEU A 47 -4.93 16.19 3.23
C LEU A 47 -3.64 15.55 2.70
N LEU A 48 -3.17 14.52 3.39
CA LEU A 48 -2.13 13.63 2.88
C LEU A 48 -2.72 12.67 1.83
N ARG A 49 -2.04 12.53 0.70
CA ARG A 49 -2.42 11.62 -0.40
C ARG A 49 -1.36 10.55 -0.59
N CYS A 50 -1.76 9.30 -0.45
CA CYS A 50 -0.88 8.15 -0.61
C CYS A 50 -1.31 7.33 -1.83
N LEU A 51 -0.42 7.17 -2.80
CA LEU A 51 -0.73 6.43 -4.04
C LEU A 51 -0.39 4.95 -3.87
N LEU A 52 -1.37 4.07 -4.08
CA LEU A 52 -1.12 2.62 -4.07
C LEU A 52 -0.84 2.12 -5.48
N ILE A 53 0.31 1.48 -5.66
CA ILE A 53 0.67 0.80 -6.91
C ILE A 53 0.98 -0.67 -6.66
N GLY A 54 0.86 -1.50 -7.69
CA GLY A 54 1.15 -2.93 -7.59
C GLY A 54 0.35 -3.77 -8.58
N PRO A 55 0.69 -5.05 -8.76
CA PRO A 55 0.03 -5.91 -9.73
C PRO A 55 -1.47 -6.05 -9.47
N VAL A 56 -2.20 -6.51 -10.48
CA VAL A 56 -3.58 -6.96 -10.30
C VAL A 56 -3.61 -8.07 -9.26
N GLY A 57 -4.57 -8.01 -8.34
CA GLY A 57 -4.69 -8.98 -7.25
C GLY A 57 -3.65 -8.84 -6.13
N ALA A 58 -2.81 -7.80 -6.10
CA ALA A 58 -1.88 -7.56 -5.00
C ALA A 58 -2.55 -7.26 -3.65
N GLY A 59 -3.86 -6.97 -3.63
CA GLY A 59 -4.58 -6.59 -2.43
C GLY A 59 -4.52 -5.09 -2.10
N LYS A 60 -4.36 -4.21 -3.11
CA LYS A 60 -4.38 -2.74 -2.94
C LYS A 60 -5.67 -2.26 -2.27
N SER A 61 -6.81 -2.49 -2.92
CA SER A 61 -8.13 -2.09 -2.40
C SER A 61 -8.46 -2.82 -1.10
N SER A 62 -8.07 -4.10 -0.97
CA SER A 62 -8.24 -4.86 0.28
C SER A 62 -7.47 -4.27 1.46
N PHE A 63 -6.27 -3.71 1.23
CA PHE A 63 -5.52 -3.02 2.27
C PHE A 63 -6.23 -1.73 2.71
N ILE A 64 -6.71 -0.92 1.75
CA ILE A 64 -7.51 0.28 2.04
C ILE A 64 -8.75 -0.07 2.87
N ASP A 65 -9.47 -1.11 2.47
CA ASP A 65 -10.67 -1.58 3.17
C ASP A 65 -10.33 -2.10 4.57
N SER A 66 -9.19 -2.78 4.72
CA SER A 66 -8.70 -3.26 6.01
C SER A 66 -8.40 -2.10 6.96
N VAL A 67 -7.75 -1.03 6.48
CA VAL A 67 -7.57 0.21 7.25
C VAL A 67 -8.93 0.80 7.63
N ASN A 68 -9.85 0.94 6.68
CA ASN A 68 -11.19 1.49 6.92
C ASN A 68 -12.00 0.68 7.95
N ASN A 69 -11.89 -0.65 7.93
CA ASN A 69 -12.58 -1.52 8.89
C ASN A 69 -12.18 -1.20 10.33
N ILE A 70 -10.89 -0.95 10.57
CA ILE A 70 -10.34 -0.61 11.88
C ILE A 70 -10.93 0.68 12.42
N PHE A 71 -10.91 1.76 11.62
CA PHE A 71 -11.44 3.05 12.05
C PHE A 71 -12.96 3.09 12.14
N GLN A 72 -13.66 2.19 11.43
CA GLN A 72 -15.10 2.00 11.57
C GLN A 72 -15.50 1.02 12.67
N GLY A 73 -14.55 0.27 13.25
CA GLY A 73 -14.80 -0.71 14.30
C GLY A 73 -15.58 -1.95 13.83
N ARG A 74 -15.66 -2.22 12.52
CA ARG A 74 -16.41 -3.34 11.95
C ARG A 74 -15.91 -3.70 10.56
N ILE A 75 -16.10 -4.95 10.16
CA ILE A 75 -15.91 -5.38 8.77
C ILE A 75 -16.94 -4.68 7.87
N THR A 76 -16.48 -4.05 6.80
CA THR A 76 -17.33 -3.39 5.81
C THR A 76 -17.41 -4.23 4.54
N GLN A 77 -18.61 -4.33 3.94
CA GLN A 77 -18.87 -5.13 2.74
C GLN A 77 -18.44 -4.45 1.43
N SER A 78 -17.51 -3.48 1.46
CA SER A 78 -17.09 -2.76 0.25
C SER A 78 -16.36 -3.65 -0.76
N ALA A 79 -15.73 -4.75 -0.32
CA ALA A 79 -14.89 -5.63 -1.15
C ALA A 79 -15.60 -6.83 -1.80
N LEU A 80 -16.86 -7.12 -1.49
CA LEU A 80 -17.57 -8.32 -2.02
C LEU A 80 -17.74 -8.34 -3.56
N VAL A 81 -17.43 -7.24 -4.25
CA VAL A 81 -17.54 -7.12 -5.71
C VAL A 81 -16.26 -7.54 -6.45
N ALA A 82 -15.14 -7.79 -5.76
CA ALA A 82 -13.81 -7.96 -6.38
C ALA A 82 -13.32 -9.42 -6.55
N SER A 83 -14.09 -10.44 -6.17
CA SER A 83 -13.58 -11.83 -6.12
C SER A 83 -13.73 -12.64 -7.44
N ILE A 84 -14.36 -12.10 -8.49
CA ILE A 84 -14.84 -12.92 -9.64
C ILE A 84 -14.14 -12.65 -10.99
N SER A 85 -13.17 -11.73 -11.11
CA SER A 85 -12.63 -11.33 -12.42
C SER A 85 -11.12 -11.37 -12.50
N GLN A 86 -10.61 -11.99 -13.57
CA GLN A 86 -9.18 -12.10 -13.91
C GLN A 86 -8.59 -10.80 -14.50
N LYS A 87 -9.35 -9.69 -14.54
CA LYS A 87 -8.93 -8.38 -15.09
C LYS A 87 -8.91 -7.31 -14.00
N SER A 88 -8.18 -6.21 -14.20
CA SER A 88 -8.20 -5.11 -13.23
C SER A 88 -9.62 -4.57 -13.01
N PHE A 89 -10.09 -4.65 -11.76
CA PHE A 89 -11.40 -4.14 -11.34
C PHE A 89 -11.42 -2.61 -11.24
N THR A 90 -10.34 -2.02 -10.75
CA THR A 90 -10.17 -0.58 -10.70
C THR A 90 -9.82 -0.09 -12.09
N LYS A 91 -10.75 0.64 -12.72
CA LYS A 91 -10.59 1.30 -14.04
C LYS A 91 -10.57 2.82 -13.95
N LYS A 92 -10.79 3.37 -12.76
CA LYS A 92 -10.91 4.80 -12.49
C LYS A 92 -9.90 5.22 -11.44
N TYR A 93 -9.35 6.43 -11.56
CA TYR A 93 -8.63 7.08 -10.48
C TYR A 93 -9.64 7.43 -9.37
N LYS A 94 -9.48 6.79 -8.21
CA LYS A 94 -10.42 6.93 -7.09
C LYS A 94 -9.70 7.29 -5.81
N THR A 95 -10.22 8.30 -5.13
CA THR A 95 -9.76 8.70 -3.79
C THR A 95 -10.59 7.99 -2.74
N HIS A 96 -9.93 7.22 -1.88
CA HIS A 96 -10.50 6.53 -0.73
C HIS A 96 -10.16 7.29 0.56
N TYR A 97 -11.17 7.90 1.17
CA TYR A 97 -11.04 8.56 2.46
C TYR A 97 -11.16 7.55 3.60
N ILE A 98 -10.38 7.75 4.66
CA ILE A 98 -10.49 6.94 5.88
C ILE A 98 -11.50 7.58 6.83
N LYS A 99 -12.58 6.84 7.12
CA LYS A 99 -13.68 7.35 7.96
C LYS A 99 -13.26 7.42 9.43
N ASN A 100 -13.58 8.52 10.10
CA ASN A 100 -13.40 8.71 11.54
C ASN A 100 -14.70 9.26 12.16
N GLY A 101 -15.64 8.36 12.50
CA GLY A 101 -16.97 8.76 12.97
C GLY A 101 -17.75 9.53 11.90
N ALA A 102 -18.13 10.77 12.21
CA ALA A 102 -18.77 11.69 11.27
C ALA A 102 -17.77 12.44 10.36
N ASN A 103 -16.48 12.38 10.70
CA ASN A 103 -15.40 13.05 9.98
C ASN A 103 -14.57 12.05 9.16
N ARG A 104 -13.51 12.54 8.53
CA ARG A 104 -12.46 11.74 7.88
C ARG A 104 -11.10 12.06 8.52
N LEU A 105 -10.18 11.11 8.49
CA LEU A 105 -8.78 11.41 8.79
C LEU A 105 -8.21 12.34 7.69
N PRO A 106 -7.19 13.17 8.01
CA PRO A 106 -6.52 14.03 7.03
C PRO A 106 -5.54 13.22 6.15
N ILE A 107 -5.95 12.01 5.75
CA ILE A 107 -5.24 11.14 4.83
C ILE A 107 -6.23 10.42 3.92
N ALA A 108 -5.85 10.27 2.65
CA ALA A 108 -6.56 9.50 1.66
C ALA A 108 -5.61 8.60 0.86
N PHE A 109 -6.15 7.47 0.45
CA PHE A 109 -5.48 6.58 -0.49
C PHE A 109 -6.01 6.78 -1.90
N ASN A 110 -5.11 6.95 -2.85
CA ASN A 110 -5.44 6.94 -4.26
C ASN A 110 -5.21 5.53 -4.80
N ASP A 111 -6.30 4.83 -5.12
CA ASP A 111 -6.25 3.51 -5.73
C ASP A 111 -6.31 3.65 -7.25
N ILE A 112 -5.45 2.90 -7.93
CA ILE A 112 -5.32 2.95 -9.40
C ILE A 112 -5.42 1.55 -9.99
N MET A 113 -5.61 1.51 -11.30
CA MET A 113 -5.64 0.26 -12.06
C MET A 113 -4.35 -0.55 -11.84
N GLY A 114 -4.48 -1.87 -11.71
CA GLY A 114 -3.33 -2.73 -11.46
C GLY A 114 -2.28 -2.68 -12.57
N LEU A 115 -1.02 -2.93 -12.20
CA LEU A 115 0.06 -3.10 -13.17
C LEU A 115 -0.07 -4.48 -13.82
N GLU A 116 -0.03 -4.51 -15.15
CA GLU A 116 -0.16 -5.73 -15.94
C GLU A 116 1.01 -5.90 -16.93
N ASN A 117 1.18 -7.13 -17.42
CA ASN A 117 2.30 -7.56 -18.25
C ASN A 117 2.20 -7.06 -19.70
N GLU A 118 0.99 -7.00 -20.23
CA GLU A 118 0.74 -6.60 -21.61
C GLU A 118 0.75 -5.07 -21.70
N ASP A 119 1.37 -4.53 -22.74
CA ASP A 119 1.54 -3.07 -22.88
C ASP A 119 0.21 -2.36 -23.19
N GLU A 120 -0.80 -3.10 -23.62
CA GLU A 120 -2.20 -2.65 -23.82
C GLU A 120 -3.13 -3.04 -22.65
N CYS A 121 -2.59 -3.56 -21.54
CA CYS A 121 -3.34 -3.89 -20.33
C CYS A 121 -2.74 -3.18 -19.11
N GLY A 122 -3.58 -2.80 -18.16
CA GLY A 122 -3.16 -2.07 -16.97
C GLY A 122 -2.91 -0.57 -17.22
N ILE A 123 -2.48 0.13 -16.18
CA ILE A 123 -2.31 1.60 -16.22
C ILE A 123 -1.11 2.02 -17.07
N HIS A 124 -1.28 3.06 -17.88
CA HIS A 124 -0.18 3.68 -18.62
C HIS A 124 0.81 4.33 -17.65
N PRO A 125 2.14 4.14 -17.79
CA PRO A 125 3.10 4.70 -16.84
C PRO A 125 3.02 6.21 -16.66
N ASP A 126 2.81 6.96 -17.73
CA ASP A 126 2.67 8.42 -17.65
C ASP A 126 1.44 8.87 -16.85
N ASP A 127 0.36 8.06 -16.81
CA ASP A 127 -0.77 8.35 -15.93
C ASP A 127 -0.37 8.22 -14.46
N ILE A 128 0.55 7.31 -14.13
CA ILE A 128 1.09 7.18 -12.77
C ILE A 128 1.96 8.39 -12.44
N ILE A 129 2.76 8.89 -13.38
CA ILE A 129 3.55 10.11 -13.21
C ILE A 129 2.62 11.31 -13.00
N ASN A 130 1.56 11.42 -13.80
CA ASN A 130 0.54 12.45 -13.64
C ASN A 130 -0.17 12.31 -12.28
N ALA A 131 -0.44 11.10 -11.81
CA ALA A 131 -0.99 10.86 -10.48
C ALA A 131 -0.04 11.34 -9.37
N LEU A 132 1.26 11.00 -9.45
CA LEU A 132 2.29 11.42 -8.50
C LEU A 132 2.35 12.94 -8.37
N LYS A 133 2.24 13.65 -9.51
CA LYS A 133 2.30 15.11 -9.59
C LYS A 133 0.95 15.80 -9.32
N GLY A 134 -0.12 15.07 -9.03
CA GLY A 134 -1.44 15.65 -8.73
C GLY A 134 -2.24 16.12 -9.95
N HIS A 135 -1.83 15.71 -11.16
CA HIS A 135 -2.49 16.08 -12.41
C HIS A 135 -3.78 15.30 -12.70
N LEU A 136 -4.08 14.23 -11.95
CA LEU A 136 -5.31 13.44 -12.14
C LEU A 136 -6.44 13.90 -11.21
N LYS A 137 -7.60 14.24 -11.78
CA LYS A 137 -8.83 14.52 -11.01
C LYS A 137 -9.62 13.24 -10.73
N GLU A 138 -10.43 13.28 -9.67
CA GLU A 138 -11.33 12.19 -9.28
C GLU A 138 -12.20 11.70 -10.45
N GLY A 139 -12.22 10.38 -10.65
CA GLY A 139 -13.02 9.71 -11.67
C GLY A 139 -12.42 9.72 -13.07
N TYR A 140 -11.15 10.13 -13.25
CA TYR A 140 -10.42 9.91 -14.50
C TYR A 140 -10.45 8.41 -14.87
N MET A 141 -10.76 8.12 -16.14
CA MET A 141 -10.82 6.76 -16.68
C MET A 141 -9.47 6.40 -17.28
N PHE A 142 -8.81 5.37 -16.76
CA PHE A 142 -7.53 4.94 -17.31
C PHE A 142 -7.72 4.34 -18.70
N ASN A 143 -6.88 4.77 -19.64
CA ASN A 143 -6.75 4.16 -20.95
C ASN A 143 -5.38 3.48 -21.03
N PRO A 144 -5.31 2.14 -21.19
CA PRO A 144 -4.04 1.44 -21.32
C PRO A 144 -3.20 1.92 -22.51
N SER A 145 -3.85 2.37 -23.58
CA SER A 145 -3.20 2.72 -24.85
C SER A 145 -2.74 4.17 -24.92
N ALA A 146 -3.17 5.05 -24.02
CA ALA A 146 -2.80 6.46 -24.02
C ALA A 146 -2.94 7.08 -22.63
N ALA A 147 -1.97 7.92 -22.27
CA ALA A 147 -2.04 8.73 -21.06
C ALA A 147 -3.00 9.91 -21.20
N ILE A 148 -3.38 10.49 -20.07
CA ILE A 148 -4.14 11.74 -20.01
C ILE A 148 -3.37 12.85 -20.74
N THR A 149 -4.11 13.69 -21.47
CA THR A 149 -3.55 14.88 -22.13
C THR A 149 -3.96 16.16 -21.40
N THR A 150 -3.27 17.26 -21.68
CA THR A 150 -3.54 18.58 -21.08
C THR A 150 -4.92 19.13 -21.43
N GLU A 151 -5.54 18.64 -22.50
CA GLU A 151 -6.87 19.03 -22.97
C GLU A 151 -8.00 18.25 -22.26
N ASP A 152 -7.68 17.17 -21.53
CA ASP A 152 -8.67 16.37 -20.83
C ASP A 152 -9.29 17.17 -19.67
N LEU A 153 -10.63 17.16 -19.55
CA LEU A 153 -11.35 17.84 -18.48
C LEU A 153 -10.97 17.34 -17.07
N LYS A 154 -10.47 16.10 -16.98
CA LYS A 154 -9.95 15.46 -15.78
C LYS A 154 -8.47 15.72 -15.53
N TYR A 155 -7.80 16.47 -16.40
CA TYR A 155 -6.44 16.96 -16.16
C TYR A 155 -6.48 18.18 -15.23
N ASN A 156 -5.62 18.17 -14.21
CA ASN A 156 -5.37 19.30 -13.33
C ASN A 156 -4.11 20.02 -13.77
N SER A 157 -4.27 21.17 -14.44
CA SER A 157 -3.15 21.91 -15.03
C SER A 157 -2.27 22.61 -14.00
N ASN A 158 -2.79 22.89 -12.80
CA ASN A 158 -2.04 23.57 -11.75
C ASN A 158 -2.29 22.87 -10.39
N PRO A 159 -1.66 21.71 -10.16
CA PRO A 159 -1.85 20.95 -8.94
C PRO A 159 -1.29 21.69 -7.72
N SER A 160 -2.11 21.79 -6.68
CA SER A 160 -1.66 22.24 -5.35
C SER A 160 -0.79 21.17 -4.68
N LEU A 161 -0.11 21.53 -3.59
CA LEU A 161 0.61 20.53 -2.79
C LEU A 161 -0.35 19.45 -2.26
N SER A 162 -1.58 19.83 -1.89
CA SER A 162 -2.63 18.89 -1.47
C SER A 162 -3.10 17.93 -2.57
N ASP A 163 -2.88 18.24 -3.85
CA ASP A 163 -3.21 17.36 -4.97
C ASP A 163 -2.10 16.33 -5.25
N GLN A 164 -0.86 16.64 -4.86
CA GLN A 164 0.31 15.79 -5.10
C GLN A 164 0.33 14.58 -4.17
N VAL A 165 1.09 13.56 -4.58
CA VAL A 165 1.30 12.36 -3.75
C VAL A 165 2.38 12.63 -2.72
N HIS A 166 2.07 12.31 -1.47
CA HIS A 166 2.92 12.51 -0.31
C HIS A 166 3.63 11.22 0.13
N CYS A 167 3.15 10.05 -0.30
CA CYS A 167 3.84 8.78 -0.15
C CYS A 167 3.44 7.79 -1.25
N LEU A 168 4.43 7.09 -1.81
CA LEU A 168 4.21 5.98 -2.74
C LEU A 168 4.17 4.66 -1.98
N VAL A 169 3.03 3.96 -2.07
CA VAL A 169 2.81 2.67 -1.42
C VAL A 169 2.85 1.56 -2.46
N ASN A 170 3.93 0.80 -2.49
CA ASN A 170 4.07 -0.39 -3.33
C ASN A 170 3.42 -1.59 -2.65
N VAL A 171 2.38 -2.16 -3.24
CA VAL A 171 1.70 -3.34 -2.70
C VAL A 171 2.20 -4.59 -3.41
N MET A 172 2.82 -5.50 -2.66
CA MET A 172 3.42 -6.72 -3.19
C MET A 172 2.85 -7.98 -2.50
N PRO A 173 2.26 -8.93 -3.25
CA PRO A 173 1.75 -10.17 -2.67
C PRO A 173 2.88 -11.16 -2.38
N ALA A 174 3.10 -11.50 -1.10
CA ALA A 174 4.19 -12.35 -0.62
C ALA A 174 4.19 -13.76 -1.23
N ASP A 175 3.00 -14.32 -1.47
CA ASP A 175 2.81 -15.66 -2.06
C ASP A 175 3.26 -15.70 -3.53
N LYS A 176 3.25 -14.56 -4.21
CA LYS A 176 3.48 -14.45 -5.65
C LYS A 176 4.70 -13.62 -6.07
N ILE A 177 5.53 -13.13 -5.14
CA ILE A 177 6.72 -12.30 -5.46
C ILE A 177 7.54 -12.90 -6.61
N GLN A 178 7.83 -14.20 -6.54
CA GLN A 178 8.65 -14.91 -7.54
C GLN A 178 7.93 -15.19 -8.86
N LEU A 179 6.60 -15.07 -8.88
CA LEU A 179 5.75 -15.26 -10.06
C LEU A 179 5.42 -13.94 -10.74
N MET A 180 5.85 -12.80 -10.17
CA MET A 180 5.67 -11.50 -10.80
C MET A 180 6.48 -11.43 -12.09
N SER A 181 5.89 -10.89 -13.15
CA SER A 181 6.61 -10.71 -14.39
C SER A 181 7.70 -9.65 -14.25
N GLU A 182 8.77 -9.82 -15.03
CA GLU A 182 9.83 -8.81 -15.15
C GLU A 182 9.28 -7.47 -15.65
N LYS A 183 8.29 -7.48 -16.55
CA LYS A 183 7.65 -6.25 -17.06
C LYS A 183 6.96 -5.46 -15.93
N VAL A 184 6.19 -6.12 -15.07
CA VAL A 184 5.53 -5.46 -13.93
C VAL A 184 6.56 -4.93 -12.93
N LEU A 185 7.57 -5.73 -12.61
CA LEU A 185 8.66 -5.31 -11.72
C LEU A 185 9.42 -4.11 -12.31
N THR A 186 9.65 -4.09 -13.62
CA THR A 186 10.29 -2.96 -14.33
C THR A 186 9.43 -1.70 -14.25
N LYS A 187 8.11 -1.80 -14.47
CA LYS A 187 7.18 -0.68 -14.28
C LYS A 187 7.25 -0.15 -12.84
N MET A 188 7.21 -1.01 -11.83
CA MET A 188 7.34 -0.62 -10.42
C MET A 188 8.69 0.07 -10.12
N LYS A 189 9.80 -0.48 -10.62
CA LYS A 189 11.15 0.09 -10.49
C LYS A 189 11.24 1.50 -11.11
N MET A 190 10.62 1.69 -12.27
CA MET A 190 10.59 2.99 -12.95
C MET A 190 9.77 4.03 -12.19
N ILE A 191 8.55 3.68 -11.75
CA ILE A 191 7.71 4.59 -10.95
C ILE A 191 8.42 4.98 -9.65
N ARG A 192 9.07 4.01 -8.99
CA ARG A 192 9.90 4.23 -7.80
C ARG A 192 11.02 5.24 -8.08
N GLY A 193 11.72 5.11 -9.22
CA GLY A 193 12.76 6.06 -9.63
C GLY A 193 12.23 7.49 -9.76
N ILE A 194 11.07 7.65 -10.39
CA ILE A 194 10.41 8.96 -10.55
C ILE A 194 9.96 9.52 -9.19
N ALA A 195 9.40 8.69 -8.31
CA ALA A 195 9.07 9.10 -6.95
C ALA A 195 10.32 9.56 -6.17
N SER A 196 11.47 8.89 -6.34
CA SER A 196 12.75 9.30 -5.77
C SER A 196 13.23 10.66 -6.30
N GLU A 197 13.11 10.91 -7.60
CA GLU A 197 13.43 12.22 -8.20
C GLU A 197 12.52 13.34 -7.65
N LEU A 198 11.26 13.00 -7.37
CA LEU A 198 10.31 13.90 -6.74
C LEU A 198 10.48 13.97 -5.21
N GLY A 199 11.47 13.28 -4.62
CA GLY A 199 11.69 13.20 -3.18
C GLY A 199 10.55 12.56 -2.38
N ILE A 200 9.59 11.91 -3.06
CA ILE A 200 8.43 11.30 -2.42
C ILE A 200 8.89 10.04 -1.66
N PRO A 201 8.59 9.91 -0.36
CA PRO A 201 8.94 8.74 0.42
C PRO A 201 8.15 7.52 -0.03
N GLN A 202 8.74 6.34 0.17
CA GLN A 202 8.25 5.11 -0.44
C GLN A 202 8.25 3.97 0.56
N VAL A 203 7.15 3.22 0.61
CA VAL A 203 7.03 2.02 1.42
C VAL A 203 6.57 0.84 0.58
N VAL A 204 6.81 -0.36 1.08
CA VAL A 204 6.25 -1.60 0.53
C VAL A 204 5.30 -2.21 1.54
N VAL A 205 4.03 -2.34 1.19
CA VAL A 205 3.06 -3.15 1.93
C VAL A 205 3.09 -4.56 1.32
N MET A 206 3.71 -5.49 2.03
CA MET A 206 3.82 -6.88 1.61
C MET A 206 2.60 -7.67 2.11
N THR A 207 1.63 -7.93 1.25
CA THR A 207 0.35 -8.57 1.57
C THR A 207 0.42 -10.09 1.44
N MET A 208 -0.66 -10.80 1.78
CA MET A 208 -0.78 -12.27 1.60
C MET A 208 0.31 -13.06 2.33
N THR A 209 0.79 -12.55 3.48
CA THR A 209 1.84 -13.19 4.27
C THR A 209 1.39 -14.50 4.90
N ASP A 210 0.11 -14.59 5.24
CA ASP A 210 -0.59 -15.80 5.66
C ASP A 210 -0.56 -16.87 4.56
N LYS A 211 -0.86 -16.50 3.32
CA LYS A 211 -0.80 -17.44 2.18
C LYS A 211 0.62 -17.86 1.84
N ALA A 212 1.59 -16.97 2.05
CA ALA A 212 2.99 -17.23 1.76
C ALA A 212 3.66 -18.15 2.78
N CYS A 213 3.16 -18.25 4.01
CA CYS A 213 3.83 -18.98 5.07
C CYS A 213 2.81 -19.68 6.01
N PRO A 214 2.73 -21.03 6.00
CA PRO A 214 1.80 -21.78 6.85
C PRO A 214 1.96 -21.48 8.34
N LEU A 215 3.18 -21.18 8.79
CA LEU A 215 3.43 -20.78 10.18
C LEU A 215 2.69 -19.50 10.55
N VAL A 216 2.73 -18.49 9.68
CA VAL A 216 2.07 -17.20 9.87
C VAL A 216 0.56 -17.31 9.68
N ASN A 217 0.12 -18.21 8.80
CA ASN A 217 -1.30 -18.54 8.66
C ASN A 217 -1.89 -19.10 9.97
N ASN A 218 -1.12 -19.93 10.68
CA ASN A 218 -1.56 -20.55 11.93
C ASN A 218 -1.45 -19.59 13.12
N ASP A 219 -0.39 -18.79 13.19
CA ASP A 219 -0.16 -17.79 14.23
C ASP A 219 0.49 -16.54 13.64
N LEU A 220 -0.30 -15.47 13.51
CA LEU A 220 0.14 -14.21 12.91
C LEU A 220 1.30 -13.57 13.68
N LYS A 221 1.45 -13.87 14.97
CA LYS A 221 2.57 -13.35 15.79
C LYS A 221 3.92 -13.88 15.34
N LYS A 222 3.93 -14.98 14.57
CA LYS A 222 5.14 -15.56 13.98
C LYS A 222 5.67 -14.81 12.77
N ILE A 223 5.01 -13.74 12.34
CA ILE A 223 5.42 -12.97 11.16
C ILE A 223 6.86 -12.46 11.24
N TYR A 224 7.34 -12.13 12.45
CA TYR A 224 8.71 -11.68 12.70
C TYR A 224 9.65 -12.73 13.30
N THR A 225 9.22 -14.01 13.38
CA THR A 225 10.10 -15.16 13.66
C THR A 225 10.23 -16.11 12.47
N SER A 226 9.32 -16.03 11.49
CA SER A 226 9.33 -16.85 10.27
C SER A 226 10.52 -16.55 9.34
N MET A 227 11.41 -17.53 9.14
CA MET A 227 12.50 -17.39 8.17
C MET A 227 12.00 -17.15 6.74
N GLU A 228 10.83 -17.70 6.40
CA GLU A 228 10.20 -17.54 5.10
C GLU A 228 9.75 -16.10 4.85
N ILE A 229 9.04 -15.48 5.82
CA ILE A 229 8.66 -14.07 5.69
C ILE A 229 9.88 -13.17 5.57
N LYS A 230 10.92 -13.39 6.39
CA LYS A 230 12.16 -12.61 6.28
C LYS A 230 12.79 -12.72 4.89
N LYS A 231 12.80 -13.93 4.31
CA LYS A 231 13.29 -14.17 2.94
C LYS A 231 12.43 -13.43 1.91
N LYS A 232 11.10 -13.45 2.03
CA LYS A 232 10.19 -12.72 1.13
C LYS A 232 10.39 -11.21 1.22
N MET A 233 10.62 -10.66 2.42
CA MET A 233 10.98 -9.25 2.59
C MET A 233 12.31 -8.92 1.90
N GLN A 234 13.32 -9.80 2.00
CA GLN A 234 14.58 -9.61 1.28
C GLN A 234 14.38 -9.65 -0.24
N MET A 235 13.48 -10.50 -0.74
CA MET A 235 13.13 -10.51 -2.17
C MET A 235 12.48 -9.20 -2.59
N CYS A 236 11.49 -8.69 -1.85
CA CYS A 236 10.90 -7.37 -2.10
C CYS A 236 11.97 -6.26 -2.12
N SER A 237 12.92 -6.31 -1.17
CA SER A 237 14.03 -5.35 -1.12
C SER A 237 14.93 -5.43 -2.35
N ASN A 238 15.32 -6.64 -2.75
CA ASN A 238 16.18 -6.84 -3.92
C ASN A 238 15.48 -6.43 -5.22
N GLU A 239 14.19 -6.75 -5.34
CA GLU A 239 13.41 -6.40 -6.53
C GLU A 239 13.13 -4.89 -6.60
N LEU A 240 12.65 -4.28 -5.52
CA LEU A 240 12.27 -2.88 -5.56
C LEU A 240 13.37 -1.94 -5.09
N GLY A 241 14.58 -2.40 -4.74
CA GLY A 241 15.66 -1.52 -4.28
C GLY A 241 15.30 -0.67 -3.06
N VAL A 242 14.27 -1.07 -2.30
CA VAL A 242 13.86 -0.38 -1.08
C VAL A 242 14.55 -1.03 0.13
N PRO A 243 14.96 -0.27 1.14
CA PRO A 243 15.58 -0.84 2.31
C PRO A 243 14.55 -1.66 3.11
N VAL A 244 15.01 -2.73 3.75
CA VAL A 244 14.12 -3.73 4.38
C VAL A 244 13.21 -3.09 5.42
N ASN A 245 13.67 -2.08 6.17
CA ASN A 245 12.89 -1.34 7.16
C ASN A 245 11.63 -0.66 6.58
N CYS A 246 11.62 -0.29 5.29
CA CYS A 246 10.46 0.26 4.60
C CYS A 246 9.48 -0.81 4.06
N ILE A 247 9.73 -2.10 4.36
CA ILE A 247 8.88 -3.22 3.95
C ILE A 247 8.05 -3.68 5.15
N LEU A 248 6.73 -3.67 4.96
CA LEU A 248 5.71 -3.82 5.99
C LEU A 248 4.86 -5.04 5.68
N PRO A 249 5.15 -6.21 6.31
CA PRO A 249 4.37 -7.42 6.11
C PRO A 249 3.00 -7.27 6.79
N VAL A 250 1.92 -7.52 6.05
CA VAL A 250 0.55 -7.42 6.56
C VAL A 250 -0.31 -8.59 6.10
N LYS A 251 -1.28 -8.95 6.94
CA LYS A 251 -2.46 -9.73 6.55
C LYS A 251 -3.64 -8.77 6.41
N ASN A 252 -4.28 -8.74 5.24
CA ASN A 252 -5.50 -7.96 5.03
C ASN A 252 -6.73 -8.77 5.48
N TYR A 253 -7.77 -8.08 5.92
CA TYR A 253 -9.08 -8.69 6.14
C TYR A 253 -9.65 -9.22 4.82
N HIS A 254 -10.12 -10.47 4.84
CA HIS A 254 -10.71 -11.10 3.66
C HIS A 254 -11.76 -12.17 3.97
N GLU A 255 -11.58 -12.95 5.04
CA GLU A 255 -12.47 -14.05 5.45
C GLU A 255 -13.14 -13.81 6.80
N GLU A 256 -12.58 -12.90 7.60
CA GLU A 256 -12.99 -12.68 8.98
C GLU A 256 -14.34 -11.98 9.08
N GLY A 257 -15.20 -12.46 9.99
CA GLY A 257 -16.49 -11.83 10.30
C GLY A 257 -16.41 -10.64 11.25
N GLY A 258 -15.25 -10.41 11.86
CA GLY A 258 -15.00 -9.36 12.85
C GLY A 258 -13.54 -8.90 12.83
N LEU A 259 -13.27 -7.80 13.54
CA LEU A 259 -11.90 -7.32 13.71
C LEU A 259 -11.12 -8.25 14.64
N ASP A 260 -9.86 -8.48 14.30
CA ASP A 260 -8.88 -9.23 15.05
C ASP A 260 -7.73 -8.29 15.50
N ASN A 261 -7.32 -8.43 16.77
CA ASN A 261 -6.33 -7.55 17.36
C ASN A 261 -4.95 -7.66 16.68
N ASP A 262 -4.54 -8.87 16.32
CA ASP A 262 -3.21 -9.10 15.75
C ASP A 262 -3.16 -8.61 14.30
N VAL A 263 -4.24 -8.85 13.53
CA VAL A 263 -4.42 -8.29 12.19
C VAL A 263 -4.41 -6.75 12.23
N ASP A 264 -5.16 -6.16 13.16
CA ASP A 264 -5.21 -4.71 13.35
C ASP A 264 -3.82 -4.12 13.61
N ILE A 265 -3.02 -4.75 14.47
CA ILE A 265 -1.69 -4.25 14.83
C ILE A 265 -0.76 -4.21 13.61
N LEU A 266 -0.78 -5.21 12.74
CA LEU A 266 0.03 -5.19 11.52
C LEU A 266 -0.41 -4.10 10.55
N ILE A 267 -1.72 -3.98 10.32
CA ILE A 267 -2.26 -2.94 9.43
C ILE A 267 -1.98 -1.55 9.99
N LEU A 268 -2.18 -1.33 11.30
CA LEU A 268 -1.93 -0.05 11.96
C LEU A 268 -0.46 0.32 11.97
N ASN A 269 0.45 -0.63 12.20
CA ASN A 269 1.89 -0.36 12.07
C ASN A 269 2.26 0.09 10.65
N ALA A 270 1.71 -0.58 9.63
CA ALA A 270 1.96 -0.21 8.25
C ALA A 270 1.37 1.17 7.91
N PHE A 271 0.13 1.42 8.32
CA PHE A 271 -0.56 2.67 8.10
C PHE A 271 0.08 3.84 8.84
N SER A 272 0.54 3.63 10.07
CA SER A 272 1.26 4.65 10.86
C SER A 272 2.54 5.07 10.16
N GLN A 273 3.34 4.11 9.66
CA GLN A 273 4.56 4.46 8.92
C GLN A 273 4.29 5.21 7.62
N ILE A 274 3.21 4.86 6.90
CA ILE A 274 2.77 5.62 5.72
C ILE A 274 2.43 7.06 6.10
N VAL A 275 1.67 7.24 7.18
CA VAL A 275 1.27 8.56 7.69
C VAL A 275 2.49 9.37 8.11
N HIS A 276 3.38 8.80 8.94
CA HIS A 276 4.57 9.46 9.45
C HIS A 276 5.48 9.92 8.29
N HIS A 277 5.78 9.03 7.34
CA HIS A 277 6.58 9.41 6.18
C HIS A 277 5.92 10.49 5.32
N SER A 278 4.61 10.43 5.14
CA SER A 278 3.88 11.47 4.40
C SER A 278 3.92 12.82 5.12
N ASN A 279 3.85 12.81 6.45
CA ASN A 279 3.89 14.01 7.29
C ASN A 279 5.30 14.63 7.30
N ASP A 280 6.34 13.80 7.45
CA ASP A 280 7.74 14.23 7.36
C ASP A 280 8.02 14.88 5.99
N TYR A 281 7.48 14.30 4.91
CA TYR A 281 7.63 14.85 3.56
C TYR A 281 7.01 16.24 3.39
N ILE A 282 5.79 16.47 3.90
CA ILE A 282 5.18 17.80 3.82
C ILE A 282 5.92 18.83 4.67
N TRP A 283 6.43 18.42 5.84
CA TRP A 283 7.29 19.27 6.65
C TRP A 283 8.53 19.69 5.86
N ASP A 284 9.22 18.74 5.23
CA ASP A 284 10.42 19.02 4.42
C ASP A 284 10.12 19.92 3.22
N CYS A 285 8.99 19.72 2.54
CA CYS A 285 8.52 20.58 1.45
C CYS A 285 8.26 22.02 1.92
N ARG A 286 7.70 22.19 3.12
CA ARG A 286 7.46 23.49 3.72
C ARG A 286 8.75 24.21 4.08
N GLN A 287 9.75 23.48 4.61
CA GLN A 287 11.05 24.05 4.96
C GLN A 287 11.90 24.37 3.71
N ASN A 288 11.73 23.61 2.63
CA ASN A 288 12.50 23.73 1.40
C ASN A 288 11.58 23.89 0.17
N PRO A 289 10.94 25.06 -0.03
CA PRO A 289 10.06 25.28 -1.17
C PRO A 289 10.83 25.08 -2.47
N ARG A 290 10.36 24.16 -3.32
CA ARG A 290 10.97 23.96 -4.63
C ARG A 290 10.74 25.21 -5.49
N PRO A 291 11.75 25.70 -6.21
CA PRO A 291 11.53 26.78 -7.16
C PRO A 291 10.48 26.33 -8.17
N SER A 292 9.43 27.13 -8.35
CA SER A 292 8.44 26.93 -9.41
C SER A 292 9.17 26.88 -10.74
N ARG A 293 9.21 25.70 -11.39
CA ARG A 293 9.71 25.63 -12.77
C ARG A 293 8.84 26.55 -13.63
N PRO A 294 9.41 27.47 -14.42
CA PRO A 294 8.61 28.26 -15.34
C PRO A 294 7.88 27.33 -16.30
N SER A 295 6.59 27.62 -16.46
CA SER A 295 5.65 27.02 -17.41
C SER A 295 6.17 27.01 -18.85
#